data_AF-A0A6N6RX17-F1
#
_entry.id   AF-A0A6N6RX17-F1
#
_cell.length_a   1.000
_cell.length_b   1.000
_cell.length_c   1.000
_cell.angle_alpha   90.00
_cell.angle_beta   90.00
_cell.angle_gamma   90.00
#
_symmetry.space_group_name_H-M   'P 1'
#
loop_
_entity.id
_entity.type
_entity.pdbx_description
1 polymer ?
#
loop_
_entity_poly.entity_id
_entity_poly.type
_entity_poly.pdbx_seq_one_letter_code
_entity_poly.pdbx_strand_id
1 'polypeptide(L)' 'MKLNVVKSGTSGPEVIILHGLLGSSRNWQRIMRELSDSCRVIVPDLRNHGDSPHGPHSIEAMRDDIVHLIETYCDGPPH' A
#
# COMPACT_ATOMS: atom_id res chain seq x y z
N MET A 1 10.25 7.04 2.13
CA MET A 1 11.11 6.03 1.48
C MET A 1 10.31 5.26 0.45
N LYS A 2 10.95 4.52 -0.47
CA LYS A 2 10.23 3.64 -1.40
C LYS A 2 9.82 2.35 -0.70
N LEU A 3 8.52 2.17 -0.49
CA LEU A 3 7.95 0.96 0.10
C LEU A 3 7.89 -0.19 -0.93
N ASN A 4 7.91 -1.42 -0.44
CA ASN A 4 7.48 -2.58 -1.22
C ASN A 4 5.96 -2.53 -1.43
N VAL A 5 5.50 -2.85 -2.64
CA VAL A 5 4.09 -2.71 -3.03
C VAL A 5 3.66 -3.88 -3.90
N VAL A 6 2.55 -4.51 -3.55
CA VAL A 6 1.85 -5.47 -4.39
C VAL A 6 0.63 -4.76 -5.02
N LYS A 7 0.40 -4.98 -6.31
CA LYS A 7 -0.72 -4.38 -7.05
C LYS A 7 -1.59 -5.44 -7.72
N SER A 8 -2.88 -5.18 -7.85
CA SER A 8 -3.82 -6.02 -8.60
C SER A 8 -4.92 -5.18 -9.25
N GLY A 9 -5.51 -5.68 -10.33
CA GLY A 9 -6.55 -4.99 -11.10
C GLY A 9 -5.97 -4.01 -12.13
N THR A 10 -6.76 -3.72 -13.18
CA THR A 10 -6.31 -2.93 -14.35
C THR A 10 -7.19 -1.71 -14.63
N SER A 11 -8.36 -1.60 -13.98
CA SER A 11 -9.33 -0.54 -14.23
C SER A 11 -10.14 -0.23 -12.97
N GLY A 12 -10.82 0.92 -13.00
CA GLY A 12 -11.65 1.37 -11.89
C GLY A 12 -10.89 2.22 -10.86
N PRO A 13 -11.56 2.60 -9.76
CA PRO A 13 -10.98 3.45 -8.73
C PRO A 13 -9.75 2.80 -8.08
N GLU A 14 -8.85 3.65 -7.60
CA GLU A 14 -7.66 3.23 -6.87
C GLU A 14 -8.02 3.03 -5.39
N VAL A 15 -7.60 1.90 -4.82
CA VAL A 15 -7.84 1.56 -3.41
C VAL A 15 -6.52 1.20 -2.76
N ILE A 16 -6.18 1.87 -1.66
CA ILE A 16 -5.00 1.55 -0.86
C ILE A 16 -5.41 0.78 0.39
N ILE A 17 -4.82 -0.40 0.61
CA ILE A 17 -5.07 -1.20 1.82
C ILE A 17 -3.83 -1.23 2.69
N LEU A 18 -3.90 -0.61 3.86
CA LEU A 18 -2.82 -0.60 4.84
C LEU A 18 -3.02 -1.74 5.86
N HIS A 19 -1.95 -2.47 6.16
CA HIS A 19 -1.97 -3.45 7.25
C HIS A 19 -1.75 -2.79 8.61
N GLY A 20 -2.08 -3.51 9.68
CA GLY A 20 -1.79 -3.11 11.07
C GLY A 20 -0.45 -3.63 11.60
N LEU A 21 -0.25 -3.51 12.92
CA LEU A 21 0.96 -3.95 13.60
C LEU A 21 1.27 -5.44 13.34
N LEU A 22 2.55 -5.77 13.11
CA LEU A 22 3.05 -7.11 12.74
C LEU A 22 2.51 -7.65 11.39
N GLY A 23 1.86 -6.80 10.58
CA GLY A 23 1.31 -7.19 9.29
C GLY A 23 2.28 -7.05 8.11
N SER A 24 1.79 -7.42 6.93
CA SER A 24 2.38 -7.16 5.61
C SER A 24 1.29 -7.22 4.53
N SER A 25 1.64 -6.82 3.31
CA SER A 25 0.82 -6.97 2.10
C SER A 25 0.25 -8.38 1.92
N ARG A 26 0.96 -9.41 2.40
CA ARG A 26 0.50 -10.81 2.37
C ARG A 26 -0.82 -11.03 3.10
N ASN A 27 -1.17 -10.21 4.10
CA ASN A 27 -2.44 -10.34 4.81
C ASN A 27 -3.65 -10.07 3.90
N TRP A 28 -3.47 -9.35 2.79
CA TRP A 28 -4.56 -8.86 1.96
C TRP A 28 -4.75 -9.63 0.66
N GLN A 29 -3.99 -10.69 0.40
CA GLN A 29 -4.01 -11.41 -0.89
C GLN A 29 -5.40 -11.84 -1.35
N ARG A 30 -6.25 -12.32 -0.42
CA ARG A 30 -7.62 -12.72 -0.75
C ARG A 30 -8.47 -11.51 -1.17
N ILE A 31 -8.45 -10.46 -0.36
CA ILE A 31 -9.22 -9.23 -0.60
C ILE A 31 -8.75 -8.55 -1.88
N MET A 32 -7.45 -8.52 -2.16
CA MET A 32 -6.91 -8.00 -3.41
C MET A 32 -7.48 -8.69 -4.65
N ARG A 33 -7.64 -10.03 -4.61
CA ARG A 33 -8.23 -10.77 -5.72
C ARG A 33 -9.70 -10.46 -5.90
N GLU A 34 -10.45 -10.36 -4.81
CA GLU A 34 -11.89 -10.05 -4.85
C GLU A 34 -12.15 -8.62 -5.35
N LEU A 35 -11.30 -7.66 -4.98
CA LEU A 35 -11.44 -6.26 -5.41
C LEU A 35 -10.86 -5.98 -6.80
N SER A 36 -9.93 -6.80 -7.30
CA SER A 36 -9.26 -6.53 -8.58
C SER A 36 -10.16 -6.59 -9.81
N ASP A 37 -11.36 -7.16 -9.68
CA ASP A 37 -12.34 -7.21 -10.75
C ASP A 37 -12.94 -5.82 -11.07
N SER A 38 -12.90 -4.89 -10.10
CA SER A 38 -13.54 -3.57 -10.22
C SER A 38 -12.67 -2.40 -9.76
N CYS A 39 -11.55 -2.67 -9.08
CA CYS A 39 -10.64 -1.64 -8.55
C CYS A 39 -9.18 -1.91 -8.92
N ARG A 40 -8.38 -0.83 -8.98
CA ARG A 40 -6.91 -0.91 -8.99
C ARG A 40 -6.43 -0.89 -7.54
N VAL A 41 -6.09 -2.07 -7.02
CA VAL A 41 -5.74 -2.27 -5.61
C VAL A 41 -4.23 -2.16 -5.41
N ILE A 42 -3.82 -1.34 -4.45
CA ILE A 42 -2.43 -1.08 -4.08
C ILE A 42 -2.25 -1.46 -2.61
N VAL A 43 -1.35 -2.40 -2.34
CA VAL A 43 -1.11 -2.89 -0.97
C VAL A 43 0.37 -2.77 -0.65
N PRO A 44 0.79 -1.73 0.10
CA PRO A 44 2.16 -1.59 0.54
C PRO A 44 2.48 -2.51 1.72
N ASP A 45 3.75 -2.87 1.87
CA ASP A 45 4.33 -3.17 3.17
C ASP A 45 4.72 -1.85 3.84
N LEU A 46 4.20 -1.56 5.03
CA LEU A 46 4.57 -0.35 5.77
C LEU A 46 6.04 -0.40 6.18
N ARG A 47 6.64 0.76 6.47
CA ARG A 47 8.03 0.83 6.94
C ARG A 47 8.31 -0.16 8.05
N ASN A 48 9.51 -0.75 8.04
CA ASN A 48 9.95 -1.75 9.01
C ASN A 48 9.13 -3.07 9.00
N HIS A 49 8.25 -3.29 8.02
CA HIS A 49 7.42 -4.49 7.90
C HIS A 49 7.55 -5.13 6.52
N GLY A 50 7.17 -6.41 6.44
CA GLY A 50 7.20 -7.17 5.20
C GLY A 50 8.56 -7.11 4.51
N ASP A 51 8.53 -6.75 3.23
CA ASP A 51 9.73 -6.63 2.40
C ASP A 51 10.12 -5.16 2.16
N SER A 52 9.54 -4.21 2.93
CA SER A 52 9.91 -2.80 2.91
C SER A 52 11.20 -2.53 3.70
N PRO A 53 11.97 -1.49 3.34
CA PRO A 53 13.19 -1.15 4.07
C PRO A 53 12.94 -0.80 5.54
N HIS A 54 13.97 -1.00 6.35
CA HIS A 54 13.97 -0.60 7.75
C HIS A 54 14.62 0.79 7.95
N GLY A 55 14.13 1.56 8.92
CA GLY A 55 14.63 2.89 9.26
C GLY A 55 13.96 3.50 10.50
N PRO A 56 14.28 4.77 10.82
CA PRO A 56 13.70 5.48 11.96
C PRO A 56 12.18 5.44 11.97
N HIS A 57 11.55 5.44 13.14
CA HIS A 57 10.10 5.34 13.28
C HIS A 57 9.52 6.58 13.96
N SER A 58 8.74 7.35 13.20
CA SER A 58 7.92 8.46 13.72
C SER A 58 6.62 8.55 12.90
N ILE A 59 5.62 9.26 13.43
CA ILE A 59 4.36 9.48 12.72
C ILE A 59 4.59 10.25 11.42
N GLU A 60 5.43 11.28 11.46
CA GLU A 60 5.78 12.12 10.31
C GLU A 60 6.44 11.27 9.23
N ALA A 61 7.38 10.42 9.63
CA ALA A 61 8.07 9.57 8.69
C ALA A 61 7.12 8.53 8.06
N MET A 62 6.15 8.00 8.82
CA MET A 62 5.10 7.13 8.25
C MET A 62 4.15 7.88 7.31
N ARG A 63 3.70 9.08 7.69
CA ARG A 63 2.90 9.97 6.83
C ARG A 63 3.61 10.22 5.50
N ASP A 64 4.89 10.58 5.55
CA ASP A 64 5.66 10.91 4.35
C ASP A 64 5.84 9.71 3.42
N ASP A 65 5.91 8.48 3.96
CA ASP A 65 5.89 7.28 3.12
C ASP A 65 4.56 7.08 2.40
N ILE A 66 3.44 7.33 3.08
CA ILE A 66 2.10 7.20 2.47
C ILE A 66 1.87 8.29 1.43
N VAL A 67 2.29 9.53 1.69
CA VAL A 67 2.23 10.62 0.69
C VAL A 67 3.04 10.22 -0.54
N HIS A 68 4.29 9.76 -0.34
CA HIS A 68 5.13 9.31 -1.44
C HIS A 68 4.52 8.13 -2.21
N LEU A 69 3.88 7.18 -1.51
CA LEU A 69 3.16 6.07 -2.12
C LEU A 69 2.04 6.56 -3.04
N ILE A 70 1.19 7.48 -2.55
CA ILE A 70 0.07 8.05 -3.32
C ILE A 70 0.59 8.77 -4.56
N GLU A 71 1.57 9.66 -4.41
CA GLU A 71 2.17 10.40 -5.53
C GLU A 71 2.82 9.48 -6.58
N THR A 72 3.30 8.30 -6.17
CA THR A 72 3.99 7.36 -7.05
C THR A 72 3.02 6.44 -7.80
N TYR A 73 1.91 6.05 -7.18
CA TYR A 73 1.07 4.95 -7.68
C TYR A 73 -0.37 5.33 -7.98
N CYS A 74 -0.82 6.53 -7.63
CA CYS A 74 -2.19 6.95 -7.82
C CYS A 74 -2.28 8.11 -8.82
N ASP A 75 -3.20 7.99 -9.78
CA ASP A 75 -3.52 9.05 -10.75
C ASP A 75 -4.46 10.11 -10.14
N GLY A 76 -5.11 9.80 -9.02
CA GLY A 76 -6.02 10.68 -8.30
C GLY A 76 -6.13 10.31 -6.81
N PRO A 77 -7.07 10.92 -6.06
CA PRO A 77 -7.28 10.58 -4.66
C PRO A 77 -7.72 9.12 -4.54
N PRO A 78 -6.94 8.25 -3.87
CA PRO A 78 -7.34 6.87 -3.66
C PRO A 78 -8.40 6.78 -2.57
N HIS A 79 -9.16 5.68 -2.62
CA HIS A 79 -10.03 5.25 -1.52
C HIS A 79 -9.25 4.44 -0.47
#